data_AF-A0A6A2X3U1-F1
#
_entry.id   AF-A0A6A2X3U1-F1
#
_cell.length_a   1.000
_cell.length_b   1.000
_cell.length_c   1.000
_cell.angle_alpha   90.00
_cell.angle_beta   90.00
_cell.angle_gamma   90.00
#
_symmetry.space_group_name_H-M   'P 1'
#
loop_
_entity.id
_entity.type
_entity.pdbx_description
1 polymer ?
#
loop_
_entity_poly.entity_id
_entity_poly.type
_entity_poly.pdbx_seq_one_letter_code
_entity_poly.pdbx_strand_id
1 'polypeptide(L)' 'MPGCYRLGWRHGLIEEVAKARDVGINSIVLFPKVPDALKSPTGDEAYNDNGLVPRAIRLLKDKFPDLVIQ' A
#
# COMPACT_ATOMS: atom_id res chain seq x y z
N MET A 1 -4.68 -16.79 2.12
CA MET A 1 -4.03 -17.06 0.82
C MET A 1 -2.62 -17.52 1.11
N PRO A 2 -2.32 -18.83 0.97
CA PRO A 2 -0.96 -19.35 1.17
C PRO A 2 0.05 -18.57 0.32
N GLY A 3 1.20 -18.20 0.90
CA GLY A 3 2.23 -17.41 0.22
C GLY A 3 1.98 -15.91 0.11
N CYS A 4 0.81 -15.41 0.53
CA CYS A 4 0.50 -13.98 0.54
C CYS A 4 0.52 -13.41 1.96
N TYR A 5 1.15 -12.25 2.13
CA TYR A 5 1.33 -11.60 3.42
C TYR A 5 0.75 -10.19 3.41
N ARG A 6 0.34 -9.71 4.60
CA ARG A 6 0.00 -8.30 4.79
C ARG A 6 1.29 -7.55 5.11
N LEU A 7 1.71 -6.73 4.17
CA LEU A 7 2.95 -5.97 4.29
C LEU A 7 2.65 -4.57 4.81
N GLY A 8 3.62 -4.00 5.54
CA GLY A 8 3.55 -2.64 6.04
C GLY A 8 4.87 -1.92 5.76
N TRP A 9 4.89 -0.61 6.01
CA TRP A 9 6.07 0.21 5.76
C TRP A 9 7.31 -0.19 6.59
N ARG A 10 7.11 -0.78 7.79
CA ARG A 10 8.18 -1.39 8.60
C ARG A 10 8.40 -2.88 8.32
N HIS A 11 7.55 -3.49 7.52
CA HIS A 11 7.45 -4.93 7.36
C HIS A 11 7.27 -5.29 5.88
N GLY A 12 8.35 -5.15 5.09
CA GLY A 12 8.49 -5.80 3.79
C GLY A 12 7.85 -5.09 2.58
N LEU A 13 7.06 -4.03 2.75
CA LEU A 13 6.35 -3.41 1.62
C LEU A 13 7.32 -2.86 0.56
N ILE A 14 8.39 -2.18 0.99
CA ILE A 14 9.35 -1.57 0.07
C ILE A 14 10.20 -2.64 -0.62
N GLU A 15 10.63 -3.63 0.14
CA GLU A 15 11.44 -4.74 -0.33
C GLU A 15 10.68 -5.57 -1.36
N GLU A 16 9.38 -5.82 -1.13
CA GLU A 16 8.56 -6.59 -2.05
C GLU A 16 8.30 -5.84 -3.36
N VAL A 17 8.03 -4.52 -3.28
CA VAL A 17 7.90 -3.69 -4.47
C VAL A 17 9.21 -3.65 -5.26
N ALA A 18 10.36 -3.51 -4.59
CA ALA A 18 11.67 -3.52 -5.23
C ALA A 18 11.90 -4.84 -6.00
N LYS A 19 11.68 -6.00 -5.37
CA LYS A 19 11.79 -7.31 -6.04
C LYS A 19 10.86 -7.45 -7.23
N ALA A 20 9.64 -6.94 -7.13
CA ALA A 20 8.68 -6.96 -8.24
C ALA A 20 9.19 -6.11 -9.43
N ARG A 21 9.81 -4.96 -9.15
CA ARG A 21 10.42 -4.12 -10.19
C ARG A 21 11.63 -4.76 -10.84
N ASP A 22 12.46 -5.48 -10.08
CA ASP A 22 13.63 -6.19 -10.61
C ASP A 22 13.24 -7.22 -11.70
N VAL A 23 12.01 -7.72 -11.68
CA VAL A 23 11.46 -8.63 -12.69
C VAL A 23 10.52 -7.95 -13.70
N GLY A 24 10.49 -6.62 -13.73
CA GLY A 24 9.78 -5.82 -14.74
C GLY A 24 8.34 -5.42 -14.39
N ILE A 25 7.85 -5.67 -13.16
CA ILE A 25 6.53 -5.23 -12.73
C ILE A 25 6.58 -3.76 -12.32
N ASN A 26 5.83 -2.93 -13.04
CA ASN A 26 5.83 -1.46 -12.84
C ASN A 26 4.46 -0.90 -12.39
N SER A 27 3.49 -1.77 -12.13
CA SER A 27 2.16 -1.39 -11.68
C SER A 27 1.73 -2.28 -10.52
N ILE A 28 1.17 -1.67 -9.47
CA ILE A 28 0.65 -2.36 -8.29
C ILE A 28 -0.74 -1.81 -7.92
N VAL A 29 -1.49 -2.63 -7.19
CA VAL A 29 -2.77 -2.26 -6.58
C VAL A 29 -2.67 -2.39 -5.06
N LEU A 30 -3.21 -1.42 -4.33
CA LEU A 30 -3.15 -1.40 -2.86
C LEU A 30 -4.47 -1.80 -2.23
N PHE A 31 -4.45 -2.81 -1.36
CA PHE A 31 -5.59 -3.20 -0.54
C PHE A 31 -5.28 -3.00 0.94
N PRO A 32 -5.84 -1.96 1.60
CA PRO A 32 -5.54 -1.68 2.99
C PRO A 32 -6.26 -2.66 3.93
N LYS A 33 -5.54 -3.20 4.91
CA LYS A 33 -6.18 -3.79 6.10
C LYS A 33 -6.35 -2.72 7.17
N VAL A 34 -7.42 -1.93 7.03
CA VAL A 34 -7.78 -0.89 8.00
C VAL A 34 -8.13 -1.53 9.37
N PRO A 35 -7.61 -0.99 10.50
CA PRO A 35 -8.01 -1.40 11.84
C PRO A 35 -9.52 -1.33 12.05
N ASP A 36 -10.10 -2.31 12.73
CA ASP A 36 -11.56 -2.40 12.85
C ASP A 36 -12.16 -1.22 13.63
N ALA A 37 -11.40 -0.64 14.57
CA ALA A 37 -11.81 0.56 15.32
C ALA A 37 -11.96 1.83 14.46
N LEU A 38 -11.42 1.85 13.24
CA LEU A 38 -11.53 2.99 12.31
C LEU A 38 -12.65 2.78 11.28
N LYS A 39 -13.37 1.65 11.33
CA LYS A 39 -14.47 1.39 10.40
C LYS A 39 -15.74 2.08 10.90
N SER A 40 -16.39 2.81 9.99
CA SER A 40 -17.72 3.38 10.22
C SER A 40 -18.67 2.98 9.08
N PRO A 41 -20.00 2.97 9.30
CA PRO A 41 -20.99 2.71 8.25
C PRO A 41 -20.91 3.69 7.08
N THR A 42 -20.46 4.92 7.33
CA THR A 42 -20.26 5.98 6.34
C THR A 42 -18.91 5.91 5.65
N GLY A 43 -17.98 5.09 6.15
CA GLY A 43 -16.67 4.87 5.53
C GLY A 43 -15.70 6.03 5.67
N ASP A 44 -15.73 6.75 6.80
CA ASP A 44 -15.02 8.03 6.95
C ASP A 44 -13.51 7.93 6.74
N GLU A 45 -12.91 6.80 7.12
CA GLU A 45 -11.47 6.55 6.94
C GLU A 45 -11.06 6.44 5.45
N ALA A 46 -12.01 6.23 4.52
CA ALA A 46 -11.72 6.12 3.10
C ALA A 46 -11.18 7.42 2.48
N TYR A 47 -11.57 8.58 3.02
CA TYR A 47 -11.13 9.90 2.58
C TYR A 47 -10.19 10.60 3.58
N ASN A 48 -9.67 9.87 4.57
CA ASN A 48 -8.67 10.41 5.47
C ASN A 48 -7.34 10.64 4.72
N ASP A 49 -6.92 11.90 4.57
CA ASP A 49 -5.67 12.28 3.90
C ASP A 49 -4.42 11.66 4.56
N ASN A 50 -4.53 11.33 5.84
CA ASN A 50 -3.51 10.66 6.62
C ASN A 50 -3.78 9.16 6.76
N GLY A 51 -4.74 8.58 6.03
CA GLY A 51 -5.11 7.17 6.08
C GLY A 51 -4.03 6.23 5.54
N LEU A 52 -4.26 4.93 5.65
CA LEU A 52 -3.26 3.93 5.30
C LEU A 52 -2.87 3.97 3.80
N VAL A 53 -3.84 4.13 2.89
CA VAL A 53 -3.59 4.17 1.44
C VAL A 53 -2.83 5.45 1.04
N PRO A 54 -3.27 6.68 1.39
CA PRO A 54 -2.52 7.89 1.03
C PRO A 54 -1.08 7.90 1.56
N ARG A 55 -0.83 7.43 2.79
CA ARG A 55 0.53 7.32 3.33
C ARG A 55 1.38 6.29 2.58
N ALA A 56 0.80 5.15 2.21
CA ALA A 56 1.50 4.14 1.42
C ALA A 56 1.85 4.66 0.02
N ILE A 57 0.93 5.39 -0.63
CA ILE A 57 1.17 6.02 -1.95
C ILE A 57 2.34 6.99 -1.87
N ARG A 58 2.33 7.93 -0.92
CA ARG A 58 3.41 8.92 -0.76
C ARG A 58 4.76 8.23 -0.54
N LEU A 59 4.82 7.26 0.38
CA LEU A 59 6.03 6.49 0.65
C LEU A 59 6.57 5.78 -0.60
N LEU A 60 5.69 5.13 -1.37
CA LEU A 60 6.08 4.39 -2.57
C LEU A 60 6.49 5.31 -3.71
N LYS A 61 5.79 6.44 -3.89
CA LYS A 61 6.13 7.45 -4.90
C LYS A 61 7.43 8.18 -4.59
N ASP A 62 7.75 8.43 -3.32
CA ASP A 62 9.04 9.00 -2.93
C ASP A 62 10.21 8.09 -3.31
N LYS A 63 10.03 6.76 -3.20
CA LYS A 63 11.08 5.77 -3.53
C LYS A 63 11.09 5.35 -5.00
N PHE A 64 9.91 5.28 -5.63
CA PHE A 64 9.70 4.80 -6.99
C PHE A 64 8.76 5.77 -7.72
N PRO A 65 9.25 6.95 -8.15
CA PRO A 65 8.39 8.01 -8.70
C PRO A 65 7.54 7.58 -9.90
N ASP A 66 8.10 6.69 -10.73
CA ASP A 66 7.52 6.15 -11.97
C ASP A 66 6.65 4.90 -11.75
N LEU A 67 6.55 4.36 -10.52
CA LEU A 67 5.67 3.24 -10.21
C LEU A 67 4.20 3.62 -10.42
N VAL A 68 3.47 2.84 -11.20
CA VAL A 68 2.02 3.02 -11.36
C VAL A 68 1.31 2.41 -10.16
N ILE A 69 0.40 3.17 -9.55
CA ILE A 69 -0.43 2.71 -8.44
C ILE A 69 -1.89 2.91 -8.84
N GLN A 70 -2.65 1.82 -8.84
CA GLN A 70 -4.11 1.82 -9.05
C GLN A 70 -4.85 1.53 -7.75
#